data_AF-A0AAE3YUY4-F1
#
_entry.id   AF-A0AAE3YUY4-F1
#
_cell.length_a   1.000
_cell.length_b   1.000
_cell.length_c   1.000
_cell.angle_alpha   90.00
_cell.angle_beta   90.00
_cell.angle_gamma   90.00
#
_symmetry.space_group_name_H-M   'P 1'
#
loop_
_entity.id
_entity.type
_entity.pdbx_description
1 polymer ?
#
loop_
_entity_poly.entity_id
_entity_poly.type
_entity_poly.pdbx_seq_one_letter_code
_entity_poly.pdbx_strand_id
1 'polypeptide(L)'
;MKTAVFDAAAARVAEDRGDFATAIALVGPFGECFSDDLDRHEAHLWHVDLLGRAGRLAELEELSRTDEHARRCLNRLLYRKGRATALRRRALGGDRLAFYLLVGLHHARGRHAEARRAIMEIDPTGRYAIEAASSFTAPGR
;
A
#
# COMPACT_ATOMS: atom_id res chain seq x y z
N MET A 1 3.68 -29.76 -14.28
CA MET A 1 2.37 -29.15 -13.95
C MET A 1 2.15 -27.99 -14.89
N LYS A 2 0.98 -27.89 -15.55
CA LYS A 2 0.63 -26.73 -16.37
C LYS A 2 0.23 -25.62 -15.41
N THR A 3 0.97 -24.52 -15.39
CA THR A 3 0.60 -23.30 -14.66
C THR A 3 -0.83 -22.94 -15.08
N ALA A 4 -1.75 -22.79 -14.13
CA ALA A 4 -3.05 -22.21 -14.47
C ALA A 4 -2.76 -20.80 -15.00
N VAL A 5 -3.34 -20.42 -16.14
CA VAL A 5 -3.17 -19.09 -16.71
C VAL A 5 -4.54 -18.44 -16.67
N PHE A 6 -4.65 -17.23 -16.10
CA PHE A 6 -5.87 -16.44 -16.20
C PHE A 6 -5.88 -15.65 -17.51
N ASP A 7 -7.07 -15.23 -17.96
CA ASP A 7 -7.19 -14.44 -19.19
C ASP A 7 -6.69 -13.00 -18.98
N ALA A 8 -5.37 -12.83 -19.02
CA ALA A 8 -4.70 -11.55 -18.85
C ALA A 8 -5.08 -10.55 -19.95
N ALA A 9 -5.40 -11.03 -21.16
CA ALA A 9 -5.85 -10.17 -22.25
C ALA A 9 -7.23 -9.57 -21.95
N ALA A 10 -8.19 -10.40 -21.52
CA ALA A 10 -9.50 -9.91 -21.11
C ALA A 10 -9.43 -8.97 -19.89
N ALA A 11 -8.57 -9.29 -18.91
CA ALA A 11 -8.35 -8.43 -17.75
C ALA A 11 -7.80 -7.06 -18.17
N ARG A 12 -6.84 -7.00 -19.10
CA ARG A 12 -6.29 -5.74 -19.63
C ARG A 12 -7.36 -4.95 -20.38
N VAL A 13 -8.17 -5.61 -21.21
CA VAL A 13 -9.26 -4.95 -21.93
C VAL A 13 -10.29 -4.34 -20.96
N ALA A 14 -10.62 -5.05 -19.87
CA ALA A 14 -11.51 -4.52 -18.84
C ALA A 14 -10.88 -3.30 -18.11
N GLU A 15 -9.60 -3.41 -17.74
CA GLU A 15 -8.84 -2.33 -17.12
C GLU A 15 -8.80 -1.06 -18.00
N ASP A 16 -8.49 -1.20 -19.29
CA ASP A 16 -8.39 -0.10 -20.25
C ASP A 16 -9.74 0.61 -20.45
N ARG A 17 -10.85 -0.12 -20.31
CA ARG A 17 -12.21 0.42 -20.35
C ARG A 17 -12.65 1.06 -19.01
N GLY A 18 -11.83 0.96 -17.96
CA GLY A 18 -12.19 1.38 -16.61
C GLY A 18 -13.16 0.44 -15.90
N ASP A 19 -13.43 -0.75 -16.45
CA ASP A 19 -14.19 -1.80 -15.79
C ASP A 19 -13.30 -2.56 -14.80
N PHE A 20 -12.98 -1.86 -13.70
CA PHE A 20 -12.12 -2.42 -12.67
C PHE A 20 -12.75 -3.62 -11.98
N ALA A 21 -14.09 -3.71 -11.91
CA ALA A 21 -14.75 -4.84 -11.25
C ALA A 21 -14.45 -6.16 -12.00
N THR A 22 -14.60 -6.14 -13.32
CA THR A 22 -14.25 -7.29 -14.17
C THR A 22 -12.75 -7.59 -14.13
N ALA A 23 -11.90 -6.56 -14.22
CA ALA A 23 -10.45 -6.75 -14.14
C ALA A 23 -10.02 -7.40 -12.81
N ILE A 24 -10.56 -6.93 -11.69
CA ILE A 24 -10.31 -7.51 -10.35
C ILE A 24 -10.78 -8.97 -10.29
N ALA A 25 -11.98 -9.27 -10.78
CA ALA A 25 -12.53 -10.63 -10.76
C ALA A 25 -11.70 -11.62 -11.60
N LEU A 26 -11.06 -11.16 -12.68
CA LEU A 26 -10.21 -11.99 -13.53
C LEU A 26 -8.82 -12.22 -12.95
N VAL A 27 -8.20 -11.19 -12.35
CA VAL A 27 -6.81 -11.24 -11.85
C VAL A 27 -6.74 -11.79 -10.43
N GLY A 28 -7.66 -11.34 -9.56
CA GLY A 28 -7.61 -11.57 -8.11
C GLY A 28 -7.49 -13.05 -7.69
N PRO A 29 -8.31 -13.97 -8.24
CA PRO A 29 -8.24 -15.39 -7.87
C PRO A 29 -6.91 -16.09 -8.22
N PHE A 30 -6.12 -15.52 -9.13
CA PHE A 30 -4.85 -16.08 -9.55
C PHE A 30 -3.66 -15.54 -8.73
N GLY A 31 -3.76 -14.30 -8.26
CA GLY A 31 -2.70 -13.62 -7.53
C GLY A 31 -2.34 -14.27 -6.19
N GLU A 32 -1.05 -14.35 -5.89
CA GLU A 32 -0.52 -14.77 -4.60
C GLU A 32 0.71 -13.93 -4.16
N CYS A 33 0.65 -13.32 -2.98
CA CYS A 33 1.64 -12.33 -2.50
C CYS A 33 3.07 -12.86 -2.34
N PHE A 34 3.25 -14.11 -1.94
CA PHE A 34 4.56 -14.71 -1.67
C PHE A 34 4.78 -15.99 -2.48
N SER A 35 4.20 -16.04 -3.69
CA SER A 35 4.39 -17.18 -4.57
C SER A 35 5.82 -17.21 -5.13
N ASP A 36 6.43 -18.39 -5.17
CA ASP A 36 7.66 -18.63 -5.95
C ASP A 36 7.37 -18.65 -7.47
N ASP A 37 6.09 -18.72 -7.84
CA ASP A 37 5.61 -18.57 -9.22
C ASP A 37 5.51 -17.07 -9.57
N LEU A 38 6.38 -16.63 -10.48
CA LEU A 38 6.46 -15.23 -10.90
C LEU A 38 5.13 -14.74 -11.48
N ASP A 39 4.41 -15.57 -12.25
CA ASP A 39 3.15 -15.14 -12.87
C ASP A 39 2.08 -14.87 -11.80
N ARG A 40 2.04 -15.71 -10.75
CA ARG A 40 1.11 -15.53 -9.62
C ARG A 40 1.46 -14.32 -8.78
N HIS A 41 2.76 -14.07 -8.57
CA HIS A 41 3.20 -12.88 -7.85
C HIS A 41 2.90 -11.60 -8.65
N GLU A 42 3.16 -11.59 -9.97
CA GLU A 42 2.84 -10.43 -10.83
C GLU A 42 1.34 -10.16 -10.88
N ALA A 43 0.52 -11.19 -11.00
CA ALA A 43 -0.93 -11.05 -10.93
C ALA A 43 -1.39 -10.50 -9.58
N HIS A 44 -0.74 -10.87 -8.48
CA HIS A 44 -1.02 -10.29 -7.17
C HIS A 44 -0.76 -8.79 -7.13
N LEU A 45 0.41 -8.36 -7.62
CA LEU A 45 0.76 -6.95 -7.68
C LEU A 45 -0.25 -6.17 -8.54
N TRP A 46 -0.68 -6.76 -9.66
CA TRP A 46 -1.70 -6.17 -10.53
C TRP A 46 -3.06 -6.07 -9.82
N HIS A 47 -3.49 -7.13 -9.13
CA HIS A 47 -4.73 -7.12 -8.36
C HIS A 47 -4.74 -6.00 -7.30
N VAL A 48 -3.64 -5.84 -6.55
CA VAL A 48 -3.52 -4.77 -5.54
C VAL A 48 -3.55 -3.37 -6.17
N ASP A 49 -2.95 -3.19 -7.36
CA ASP A 49 -3.04 -1.92 -8.10
C ASP A 49 -4.47 -1.63 -8.56
N LEU A 50 -5.16 -2.63 -9.12
CA LEU A 50 -6.56 -2.52 -9.55
C LEU A 50 -7.48 -2.11 -8.39
N LEU A 51 -7.33 -2.73 -7.22
CA LEU A 51 -8.07 -2.33 -6.01
C LEU A 51 -7.79 -0.86 -5.64
N GLY A 52 -6.53 -0.43 -5.76
CA GLY A 52 -6.10 0.94 -5.52
C GLY A 52 -6.73 1.95 -6.47
N ARG A 53 -6.77 1.65 -7.77
CA ARG A 53 -7.35 2.49 -8.83
C ARG A 53 -8.87 2.55 -8.75
N ALA A 54 -9.51 1.42 -8.47
CA ALA A 54 -10.94 1.32 -8.21
C ALA A 54 -11.36 1.99 -6.88
N GLY A 55 -10.40 2.38 -6.04
CA GLY A 55 -10.66 3.03 -4.75
C GLY A 55 -11.33 2.10 -3.73
N ARG A 56 -11.17 0.78 -3.88
CA ARG A 56 -11.77 -0.29 -3.08
C ARG A 56 -11.08 -0.40 -1.72
N LEU A 57 -11.31 0.61 -0.87
CA LEU A 57 -10.62 0.79 0.41
C LEU A 57 -10.86 -0.38 1.39
N ALA A 58 -12.07 -0.94 1.45
CA ALA A 58 -12.40 -2.01 2.37
C ALA A 58 -11.61 -3.30 2.08
N GLU A 59 -11.50 -3.69 0.80
CA GLU A 59 -10.70 -4.84 0.38
C GLU A 59 -9.21 -4.61 0.64
N LEU A 60 -8.70 -3.41 0.36
CA LEU A 60 -7.32 -3.06 0.70
C LEU A 60 -7.07 -3.07 2.22
N GLU A 61 -8.04 -2.63 3.03
CA GLU A 61 -7.96 -2.70 4.49
C GLU A 61 -7.87 -4.13 4.99
N GLU A 62 -8.70 -5.02 4.47
CA GLU A 62 -8.67 -6.45 4.80
C GLU A 62 -7.34 -7.08 4.40
N LEU A 63 -6.95 -6.94 3.13
CA LEU A 63 -5.74 -7.54 2.59
C LEU A 63 -4.48 -7.00 3.29
N SER A 64 -4.45 -5.71 3.64
CA SER A 64 -3.31 -5.07 4.31
C SER A 64 -2.93 -5.63 5.68
N ARG A 65 -3.75 -6.51 6.27
CA ARG A 65 -3.45 -7.13 7.56
C ARG A 65 -2.30 -8.14 7.46
N THR A 66 -2.22 -8.84 6.34
CA THR A 66 -1.21 -9.88 6.10
C THR A 66 -0.33 -9.56 4.89
N ASP A 67 -0.73 -8.59 4.06
CA ASP A 67 -0.09 -8.28 2.79
C ASP A 67 0.62 -6.93 2.78
N GLU A 68 1.93 -6.95 2.53
CA GLU A 68 2.73 -5.73 2.50
C GLU A 68 2.42 -4.81 1.31
N HIS A 69 2.12 -5.38 0.15
CA HIS A 69 1.82 -4.62 -1.06
C HIS A 69 0.48 -3.90 -0.91
N ALA A 70 -0.54 -4.59 -0.39
CA ALA A 70 -1.83 -4.00 -0.10
C ALA A 70 -1.72 -2.91 0.98
N ARG A 71 -0.92 -3.15 2.03
CA ARG A 71 -0.60 -2.13 3.05
C ARG A 71 0.01 -0.87 2.44
N ARG A 72 1.01 -1.01 1.56
CA ARG A 72 1.63 0.13 0.86
C ARG A 72 0.63 0.84 -0.05
N CYS A 73 -0.17 0.09 -0.81
CA CYS A 73 -1.20 0.65 -1.70
C CYS A 73 -2.25 1.44 -0.92
N LEU A 74 -2.79 0.86 0.16
CA LEU A 74 -3.75 1.50 1.04
C LEU A 74 -3.21 2.81 1.62
N ASN A 75 -2.00 2.81 2.18
CA ASN A 75 -1.39 3.99 2.76
C ASN A 75 -1.23 5.13 1.73
N ARG A 76 -0.80 4.81 0.50
CA ARG A 76 -0.74 5.77 -0.60
C ARG A 76 -2.12 6.30 -0.98
N LEU A 77 -3.13 5.44 -1.03
CA LEU A 77 -4.50 5.85 -1.34
C LEU A 77 -5.09 6.77 -0.25
N LEU A 78 -4.87 6.46 1.02
CA LEU A 78 -5.26 7.30 2.15
C LEU A 78 -4.58 8.67 2.11
N TYR A 79 -3.29 8.70 1.77
CA TYR A 79 -2.54 9.94 1.56
C TYR A 79 -3.15 10.80 0.44
N ARG A 80 -3.35 10.22 -0.76
CA ARG A 80 -3.96 10.91 -1.90
C ARG A 80 -5.36 11.44 -1.58
N LYS A 81 -6.16 10.68 -0.82
CA LYS A 81 -7.49 11.10 -0.35
C LYS A 81 -7.44 12.02 0.89
N GLY A 82 -6.26 12.35 1.41
CA GLY A 82 -6.08 13.25 2.54
C GLY A 82 -6.63 12.74 3.88
N ARG A 83 -6.75 11.42 4.05
CA ARG A 83 -7.37 10.73 5.21
C ARG A 83 -6.39 10.64 6.39
N ALA A 84 -6.02 11.78 6.96
CA ALA A 84 -5.03 11.89 8.04
C ALA A 84 -5.36 11.02 9.26
N THR A 85 -6.63 10.97 9.70
CA THR A 85 -7.03 10.13 10.86
C THR A 85 -6.78 8.64 10.62
N ALA A 86 -7.03 8.15 9.40
CA ALA A 86 -6.80 6.75 9.06
C ALA A 86 -5.30 6.44 9.03
N LEU A 87 -4.48 7.33 8.46
CA LEU A 87 -3.01 7.20 8.48
C LEU A 87 -2.47 7.20 9.91
N ARG A 88 -2.99 8.09 10.78
CA ARG A 88 -2.61 8.15 12.21
C ARG A 88 -2.93 6.85 12.94
N ARG A 89 -4.13 6.28 12.76
CA ARG A 89 -4.50 5.00 13.38
C ARG A 89 -3.54 3.88 12.97
N ARG A 90 -3.18 3.82 11.69
CA ARG A 90 -2.23 2.81 11.19
C ARG A 90 -0.82 3.04 11.73
N ALA A 91 -0.36 4.29 11.76
CA ALA A 91 0.93 4.66 12.32
C ALA A 91 1.05 4.31 13.81
N LEU A 92 0.00 4.55 14.60
CA LEU A 92 -0.09 4.11 16.00
C LEU A 92 -0.05 2.57 16.14
N GLY A 93 -0.52 1.84 15.13
CA GLY A 93 -0.37 0.39 15.02
C GLY A 93 1.01 -0.08 14.56
N GLY A 94 2.00 0.83 14.44
CA GLY A 94 3.38 0.51 14.05
C GLY A 94 3.65 0.56 12.54
N ASP A 95 2.68 0.99 11.71
CA ASP A 95 2.88 1.12 10.27
C ASP A 95 3.74 2.36 9.94
N ARG A 96 5.04 2.12 9.76
CA ARG A 96 6.04 3.17 9.49
C ARG A 96 5.74 3.98 8.23
N LEU A 97 5.24 3.35 7.17
CA LEU A 97 4.90 4.09 5.95
C LEU A 97 3.70 5.02 6.19
N ALA A 98 2.70 4.56 6.95
CA ALA A 98 1.57 5.41 7.31
C ALA A 98 2.01 6.62 8.14
N PHE A 99 3.00 6.46 9.04
CA PHE A 99 3.60 7.57 9.79
C PHE A 99 4.22 8.63 8.87
N TYR A 100 5.12 8.21 7.95
CA TYR A 100 5.76 9.16 7.04
C TYR A 100 4.77 9.88 6.14
N LEU A 101 3.76 9.18 5.63
CA LEU A 101 2.71 9.78 4.82
C LEU A 101 1.82 10.72 5.63
N LEU A 102 1.54 10.44 6.91
CA LEU A 102 0.82 11.36 7.79
C LEU A 102 1.58 12.67 7.97
N VAL A 103 2.87 12.60 8.32
CA VAL A 103 3.73 13.77 8.50
C VAL A 103 3.81 14.56 7.20
N GLY A 104 4.10 13.90 6.08
CA GLY A 104 4.12 14.51 4.75
C GLY A 104 2.80 15.18 4.38
N LEU A 105 1.66 14.56 4.70
CA LEU A 105 0.33 15.11 4.42
C LEU A 105 0.06 16.39 5.21
N HIS A 106 0.53 16.47 6.45
CA HIS A 106 0.43 17.69 7.25
C HIS A 106 1.32 18.80 6.69
N HIS A 107 2.57 18.48 6.33
CA HIS A 107 3.47 19.45 5.69
C HIS A 107 2.93 19.98 4.36
N ALA A 108 2.44 19.10 3.48
CA ALA A 108 1.85 19.49 2.19
C ALA A 108 0.63 20.43 2.33
N ARG A 109 0.05 20.53 3.52
CA ARG A 109 -1.09 21.40 3.84
C ARG A 109 -0.72 22.57 4.75
N GLY A 110 0.56 22.84 4.99
CA GLY A 110 1.02 23.90 5.89
C GLY A 110 0.72 23.67 7.37
N ARG A 111 0.29 22.46 7.75
CA ARG A 111 -0.13 22.08 9.10
C ARG A 111 1.05 21.60 9.95
N HIS A 112 2.04 22.47 10.09
CA HIS A 112 3.31 22.13 10.75
C HIS A 112 3.16 21.80 12.24
N ALA A 113 2.18 22.40 12.92
CA ALA A 113 1.91 22.09 14.33
C ALA A 113 1.40 20.65 14.48
N GLU A 114 0.52 20.21 13.59
CA GLU A 114 -0.02 18.85 13.57
C GLU A 114 1.02 17.83 13.14
N ALA A 115 1.91 18.17 12.19
CA ALA A 115 3.06 17.34 11.86
C ALA A 115 3.94 17.10 13.10
N ARG A 116 4.30 18.17 13.84
CA ARG A 116 5.07 18.05 15.09
C ARG A 116 4.35 17.24 16.15
N ARG A 117 3.04 17.43 16.33
CA ARG A 117 2.24 16.64 17.28
C ARG A 117 2.27 15.16 16.92
N ALA A 118 2.08 14.82 15.64
CA ALA A 118 2.12 13.44 15.18
C ALA A 118 3.50 12.78 15.42
N ILE A 119 4.59 13.52 15.20
CA ILE A 119 5.95 13.04 15.51
C ILE A 119 6.10 12.77 17.01
N MET A 120 5.77 13.75 17.86
CA MET A 120 5.92 13.61 19.31
C MET A 120 5.05 12.52 19.92
N GLU A 121 3.90 12.24 19.32
CA GLU A 121 2.99 11.19 19.80
C GLU A 121 3.42 9.79 19.38
N ILE A 122 3.87 9.63 18.13
CA ILE A 122 4.07 8.31 17.52
C ILE A 122 5.52 7.88 17.57
N ASP A 123 6.46 8.82 17.41
CA ASP A 123 7.89 8.57 17.39
C ASP A 123 8.68 9.64 18.18
N PRO A 124 8.38 9.81 19.49
CA PRO A 124 9.03 10.85 20.32
C PRO A 124 10.55 10.71 20.41
N THR A 125 11.07 9.49 20.24
CA THR A 125 12.50 9.19 20.32
C THR A 125 13.22 9.29 18.98
N GLY A 126 12.50 9.57 17.88
CA GLY A 126 13.06 9.56 16.53
C GLY A 126 13.54 8.18 16.09
N ARG A 127 12.97 7.10 16.64
CA ARG A 127 13.30 5.71 16.30
C ARG A 127 13.20 5.48 14.80
N TYR A 128 12.15 5.96 14.14
CA TYR A 128 11.99 5.75 12.70
C TYR A 128 13.05 6.51 11.89
N ALA A 129 13.44 7.71 12.34
CA ALA A 129 14.52 8.46 11.73
C ALA A 129 15.88 7.76 11.89
N ILE A 130 16.15 7.22 13.08
CA ILE A 130 17.37 6.45 13.37
C ILE A 130 17.42 5.17 12.53
N GLU A 131 16.35 4.37 12.51
CA GLU A 131 16.26 3.15 11.71
C GLU A 131 16.40 3.44 10.21
N ALA A 132 15.83 4.54 9.71
CA ALA A 132 16.00 4.95 8.32
C ALA A 132 17.48 5.24 8.01
N ALA A 133 18.15 6.02 8.85
CA ALA A 133 19.58 6.31 8.70
C ALA A 133 20.45 5.03 8.72
N SER A 134 20.15 4.08 9.61
CA SER A 134 20.82 2.78 9.68
C SER A 134 20.57 1.90 8.45
N SER A 135 19.38 1.97 7.84
CA SER A 135 19.05 1.19 6.63
C SER A 135 19.80 1.69 5.39
N PHE A 136 20.21 2.97 5.37
CA PHE A 136 21.02 3.55 4.29
C PHE A 136 22.54 3.37 4.50
N THR A 137 22.98 3.04 5.71
CA THR A 137 24.41 2.85 6.05
C THR A 137 24.85 1.39 6.07
N ALA A 138 23.94 0.44 5.87
CA ALA A 138 24.33 -0.95 5.59
C ALA A 138 24.93 -1.03 4.17
N PRO A 139 26.21 -1.42 3.99
CA PRO A 139 26.74 -1.71 2.67
C PRO A 139 25.90 -2.84 2.06
N GLY A 140 25.48 -2.66 0.81
CA GLY A 140 24.78 -3.68 0.04
C GLY A 140 25.54 -5.00 0.11
N ARG A 141 24.82 -6.06 0.48
CA ARG A 141 25.30 -7.44 0.31
C ARG A 141 25.47 -7.75 -1.18
#